data_AF-A0A9P3B465-F1
#
_entry.id   AF-A0A9P3B465-F1
#
_cell.length_a   1.000
_cell.length_b   1.000
_cell.length_c   1.000
_cell.angle_alpha   90.00
_cell.angle_beta   90.00
_cell.angle_gamma   90.00
#
_symmetry.space_group_name_H-M   'P 1'
#
loop_
_entity.id
_entity.type
_entity.pdbx_description
1 polymer ?
#
loop_
_entity_poly.entity_id
_entity_poly.type
_entity_poly.pdbx_seq_one_letter_code
_entity_poly.pdbx_strand_id
1 'polypeptide(L)'
;MDLHTFRQELPSHQEARRRPEPTSVIPELTPNEDLERLLRRHRPAISTIEFGMNYGAEWATQHFAAKLAELWRKAEMFGHIFANSPDSVRDGQLPIRIREYLNRVSHSILMPRLLASPTTRWALVSRAINEWLLDWVLNETVIQGFDLVLDAGYQLLKHHLLRDLEPFVRKIVLNAMVKIVCETLCKPGFKEFYLEKHRWYVEKLWRYVGRLVPDIPEYQTEGRTRIAQIIAKAQALSVDMLLTPLEYVHYFPECDEVFDPFEMVNMDPTNDRSSGELVRLWFRVKLGYTPVTYIRANFEESSTCELVFQSEVLLMPENSAALIPESLISRLN
;
A
#
# COMPACT_ATOMS: atom_id res chain seq x y z
N MET A 1 -7.89 -37.01 -12.00
CA MET A 1 -7.85 -36.28 -10.71
C MET A 1 -7.02 -35.04 -10.98
N ASP A 2 -7.68 -34.04 -11.57
CA ASP A 2 -7.03 -32.92 -12.22
C ASP A 2 -6.86 -31.76 -11.24
N LEU A 3 -5.60 -31.39 -11.04
CA LEU A 3 -5.15 -30.22 -10.31
C LEU A 3 -5.53 -28.97 -11.12
N HIS A 4 -6.53 -28.21 -10.65
CA HIS A 4 -6.82 -26.88 -11.17
C HIS A 4 -5.61 -25.97 -10.95
N THR A 5 -4.88 -25.76 -12.03
CA THR A 5 -3.72 -24.88 -12.12
C THR A 5 -4.23 -23.46 -12.31
N PHE A 6 -4.08 -22.59 -11.30
CA PHE A 6 -4.28 -21.16 -11.46
C PHE A 6 -3.13 -20.57 -12.30
N ARG A 7 -3.30 -20.65 -13.62
CA ARG A 7 -2.49 -19.94 -14.61
C ARG A 7 -3.39 -18.89 -15.25
N GLN A 8 -3.48 -17.71 -14.63
CA GLN A 8 -3.86 -16.50 -15.38
C GLN A 8 -2.57 -15.87 -15.91
N GLU A 9 -2.27 -16.18 -17.17
CA GLU A 9 -1.46 -15.30 -17.99
C GLU A 9 -2.27 -14.02 -18.21
N LEU A 10 -1.67 -12.88 -17.87
CA LEU A 10 -2.25 -11.57 -18.13
C LEU A 10 -2.40 -11.40 -19.65
N PRO A 11 -3.58 -11.00 -20.16
CA PRO A 11 -3.74 -10.70 -21.58
C PRO A 11 -2.86 -9.52 -21.98
N SER A 12 -2.27 -9.58 -23.17
CA SER A 12 -1.57 -8.43 -23.74
C SER A 12 -2.57 -7.28 -23.98
N HIS A 13 -2.14 -6.03 -23.78
CA HIS A 13 -2.98 -4.82 -23.95
C HIS A 13 -3.65 -4.68 -25.35
N GLN A 14 -3.23 -5.48 -26.33
CA GLN A 14 -3.77 -5.48 -27.69
C GLN A 14 -4.88 -6.52 -27.93
N GLU A 15 -4.97 -7.59 -27.14
CA GLU A 15 -6.05 -8.60 -27.27
C GLU A 15 -7.36 -8.19 -26.59
N ALA A 16 -7.30 -7.26 -25.62
CA ALA A 16 -8.48 -6.71 -24.94
C ALA A 16 -9.40 -5.83 -25.82
N ARG A 17 -9.06 -5.61 -27.10
CA ARG A 17 -9.81 -4.72 -28.02
C ARG A 17 -10.72 -5.40 -29.03
N ARG A 18 -10.83 -6.74 -29.05
CA ARG A 18 -11.83 -7.41 -29.90
C ARG A 18 -13.03 -7.84 -29.07
N ARG A 19 -14.00 -6.92 -28.90
CA ARG A 19 -15.35 -7.28 -28.44
C ARG A 19 -16.08 -8.03 -29.56
N PRO A 20 -16.71 -9.18 -29.30
CA PRO A 20 -17.85 -9.62 -30.10
C PRO A 20 -19.04 -8.69 -29.81
N GLU A 21 -19.78 -8.28 -30.84
CA GLU A 21 -20.99 -7.46 -30.68
C GLU A 21 -22.03 -8.19 -29.81
N PRO A 22 -22.54 -7.56 -28.73
CA PRO A 22 -23.59 -8.17 -27.93
C PRO A 22 -24.97 -7.84 -28.51
N THR A 23 -25.60 -8.85 -29.12
CA THR A 23 -27.04 -8.88 -29.38
C THR A 23 -27.79 -9.21 -28.08
N SER A 24 -27.93 -8.24 -27.18
CA SER A 24 -29.05 -8.18 -26.23
C SER A 24 -29.20 -6.77 -25.66
N VAL A 25 -30.34 -6.16 -25.92
CA VAL A 25 -30.70 -4.82 -25.43
C VAL A 25 -31.16 -4.96 -23.97
N ILE A 26 -30.20 -4.95 -23.05
CA ILE A 26 -30.47 -4.60 -21.64
C ILE A 26 -30.32 -3.08 -21.59
N PRO A 27 -31.31 -2.30 -21.09
CA PRO A 27 -31.14 -0.86 -20.95
C PRO A 27 -29.91 -0.57 -20.08
N GLU A 28 -28.93 0.14 -20.64
CA GLU A 28 -27.80 0.66 -19.85
C GLU A 28 -28.37 1.66 -18.84
N LEU A 29 -28.29 1.30 -17.56
CA LEU A 29 -28.70 2.17 -16.46
C LEU A 29 -27.79 3.40 -16.44
N THR A 30 -28.37 4.57 -16.14
CA THR A 30 -27.55 5.74 -15.91
C THR A 30 -26.74 5.57 -14.61
N PRO A 31 -25.56 6.21 -14.47
CA PRO A 31 -24.75 6.05 -13.28
C PRO A 31 -25.45 6.40 -11.95
N ASN A 32 -26.47 7.26 -11.99
CA ASN A 32 -27.27 7.60 -10.81
C ASN A 32 -28.30 6.52 -10.48
N GLU A 33 -28.93 5.91 -11.49
CA GLU A 33 -29.86 4.79 -11.30
C GLU A 33 -29.14 3.52 -10.81
N ASP A 34 -27.91 3.29 -11.28
CA ASP A 34 -27.03 2.22 -10.79
C ASP A 34 -26.66 2.42 -9.32
N LEU A 35 -26.27 3.64 -8.95
CA LEU A 35 -25.98 3.99 -7.57
C LEU A 35 -27.23 3.79 -6.68
N GLU A 36 -28.38 4.32 -7.09
CA GLU A 36 -29.63 4.11 -6.35
C GLU A 36 -29.97 2.64 -6.18
N ARG A 37 -29.82 1.83 -7.22
CA ARG A 37 -30.08 0.38 -7.16
C ARG A 37 -29.15 -0.32 -6.18
N LEU A 38 -27.87 0.01 -6.21
CA LEU A 38 -26.88 -0.52 -5.25
C LEU A 38 -27.22 -0.10 -3.82
N LEU A 39 -27.53 1.17 -3.62
CA LEU A 39 -27.91 1.70 -2.30
C LEU A 39 -29.21 1.09 -1.80
N ARG A 40 -30.17 0.74 -2.68
CA ARG A 40 -31.37 -0.02 -2.30
C ARG A 40 -31.04 -1.46 -1.92
N ARG A 41 -30.16 -2.14 -2.68
CA ARG A 41 -29.73 -3.52 -2.42
C ARG A 41 -28.96 -3.63 -1.10
N HIS A 42 -28.08 -2.66 -0.84
CA HIS A 42 -27.25 -2.61 0.36
C HIS A 42 -27.84 -1.67 1.42
N ARG A 43 -29.09 -1.23 1.27
CA ARG A 43 -29.74 -0.29 2.18
C ARG A 43 -29.59 -0.80 3.61
N PRO A 44 -28.97 -0.04 4.51
CA PRO A 44 -29.03 -0.34 5.93
C PRO A 44 -30.48 -0.17 6.37
N ALA A 45 -31.01 -1.08 7.19
CA ALA A 45 -32.25 -0.78 7.89
C ALA A 45 -31.98 0.44 8.78
N ILE A 46 -32.64 1.56 8.50
CA ILE A 46 -32.37 2.88 9.10
C ILE A 46 -32.50 2.86 10.64
N SER A 47 -33.17 1.85 11.20
CA SER A 47 -33.33 1.60 12.64
C SER A 47 -32.25 0.73 13.30
N THR A 48 -31.23 0.26 12.56
CA THR A 48 -30.24 -0.73 13.04
C THR A 48 -28.80 -0.47 12.57
N ILE A 49 -28.45 0.78 12.23
CA ILE A 49 -27.09 1.10 11.76
C ILE A 49 -26.12 1.17 12.96
N GLU A 50 -25.74 0.00 13.45
CA GLU A 50 -24.43 -0.28 14.07
C GLU A 50 -23.78 -1.42 13.28
N PHE A 51 -23.59 -1.22 11.98
CA PHE A 51 -22.77 -2.11 11.16
C PHE A 51 -21.51 -1.35 10.74
N GLY A 52 -20.36 -1.88 11.14
CA GLY A 52 -19.10 -1.13 11.19
C GLY A 52 -18.88 -0.54 12.57
N MET A 53 -17.63 -0.50 12.99
CA MET A 53 -17.29 0.16 14.24
C MET A 53 -17.61 1.66 14.12
N ASN A 54 -18.42 2.19 15.03
CA ASN A 54 -18.81 3.61 15.12
C ASN A 54 -17.62 4.45 15.61
N TYR A 55 -16.54 4.46 14.83
CA TYR A 55 -15.34 5.21 15.19
C TYR A 55 -15.50 6.66 14.72
N GLY A 56 -15.37 7.60 15.64
CA GLY A 56 -15.01 8.97 15.26
C GLY A 56 -13.64 8.99 14.58
N ALA A 57 -13.41 9.96 13.70
CA ALA A 57 -12.14 10.11 12.96
C ALA A 57 -10.93 10.12 13.91
N GLU A 58 -11.02 10.88 15.01
CA GLU A 58 -9.97 10.98 16.03
C GLU A 58 -9.57 9.62 16.63
N TRP A 59 -10.55 8.78 17.01
CA TRP A 59 -10.28 7.45 17.55
C TRP A 59 -9.65 6.56 16.48
N ALA A 60 -10.18 6.60 15.24
CA ALA A 60 -9.65 5.82 14.13
C ALA A 60 -8.20 6.20 13.84
N THR A 61 -7.89 7.51 13.82
CA THR A 61 -6.54 8.04 13.66
C THR A 61 -5.61 7.48 14.72
N GLN A 62 -5.94 7.57 16.02
CA GLN A 62 -5.10 7.03 17.09
C GLN A 62 -4.92 5.50 17.00
N HIS A 63 -5.99 4.76 16.75
CA HIS A 63 -5.98 3.31 16.68
C HIS A 63 -5.18 2.78 15.48
N PHE A 64 -5.38 3.37 14.30
CA PHE A 64 -4.68 2.97 13.09
C PHE A 64 -3.24 3.46 13.08
N ALA A 65 -2.92 4.62 13.68
CA ALA A 65 -1.55 5.10 13.83
C ALA A 65 -0.68 4.06 14.55
N ALA A 66 -1.13 3.55 15.70
CA ALA A 66 -0.37 2.55 16.46
C ALA A 66 -0.18 1.23 15.69
N LYS A 67 -1.22 0.77 14.98
CA LYS A 67 -1.16 -0.48 14.20
C LYS A 67 -0.27 -0.36 12.96
N LEU A 68 -0.32 0.78 12.27
CA LEU A 68 0.55 1.10 11.14
C LEU A 68 2.00 1.20 11.60
N ALA A 69 2.27 1.94 12.67
CA ALA A 69 3.60 2.03 13.27
C ALA A 69 4.18 0.65 13.61
N GLU A 70 3.38 -0.23 14.22
CA GLU A 70 3.83 -1.59 14.52
C GLU A 70 4.11 -2.41 13.25
N LEU A 71 3.29 -2.28 12.21
CA LEU A 71 3.49 -2.96 10.93
C LEU A 71 4.78 -2.51 10.26
N TRP A 72 4.99 -1.19 10.15
CA TRP A 72 6.16 -0.59 9.52
C TRP A 72 7.44 -0.94 10.27
N ARG A 73 7.42 -0.91 11.61
CA ARG A 73 8.54 -1.35 12.43
C ARG A 73 8.89 -2.82 12.22
N LYS A 74 7.91 -3.70 11.97
CA LYS A 74 8.21 -5.12 11.65
C LYS A 74 8.93 -5.25 10.30
N ALA A 75 8.53 -4.48 9.29
CA ALA A 75 9.20 -4.46 7.99
C ALA A 75 10.61 -3.86 8.08
N GLU A 76 10.79 -2.81 8.87
CA GLU A 76 12.09 -2.21 9.17
C GLU A 76 13.02 -3.21 9.87
N MET A 77 12.56 -3.83 10.96
CA MET A 77 13.32 -4.87 11.66
C MET A 77 13.71 -6.03 10.76
N PHE A 78 12.84 -6.42 9.82
CA PHE A 78 13.20 -7.43 8.83
C PHE A 78 14.40 -6.97 7.98
N GLY A 79 14.37 -5.72 7.51
CA GLY A 79 15.48 -5.10 6.78
C GLY A 79 16.78 -5.15 7.58
N HIS A 80 16.75 -4.77 8.86
CA HIS A 80 17.92 -4.79 9.73
C HIS A 80 18.48 -6.19 9.98
N ILE A 81 17.63 -7.15 10.32
CA ILE A 81 18.06 -8.49 10.76
C ILE A 81 18.49 -9.35 9.57
N PHE A 82 17.71 -9.33 8.49
CA PHE A 82 17.86 -10.31 7.41
C PHE A 82 18.50 -9.74 6.15
N ALA A 83 18.46 -8.43 5.93
CA ALA A 83 18.88 -7.85 4.67
C ALA A 83 20.02 -6.85 4.79
N ASN A 84 20.48 -6.44 5.98
CA ASN A 84 21.41 -5.31 6.12
C ASN A 84 22.91 -5.63 5.92
N SER A 85 23.21 -6.78 5.31
CA SER A 85 24.58 -7.19 4.95
C SER A 85 24.74 -7.10 3.42
N PRO A 86 25.31 -6.01 2.88
CA PRO A 86 25.52 -5.87 1.44
C PRO A 86 26.43 -6.97 0.89
N ASP A 87 26.14 -7.41 -0.34
CA ASP A 87 26.94 -8.42 -1.04
C ASP A 87 27.00 -8.05 -2.51
N SER A 88 28.09 -7.40 -2.92
CA SER A 88 28.25 -6.91 -4.30
C SER A 88 28.12 -8.00 -5.37
N VAL A 89 28.52 -9.24 -5.06
CA VAL A 89 28.46 -10.35 -6.01
C VAL A 89 27.01 -10.80 -6.18
N ARG A 90 26.30 -11.02 -5.07
CA ARG A 90 24.90 -11.45 -5.10
C ARG A 90 23.96 -10.35 -5.59
N ASP A 91 24.21 -9.11 -5.19
CA ASP A 91 23.45 -7.94 -5.62
C ASP A 91 23.60 -7.71 -7.13
N GLY A 92 24.81 -7.90 -7.67
CA GLY A 92 25.05 -7.86 -9.12
C GLY A 92 24.29 -8.95 -9.90
N GLN A 93 24.01 -10.08 -9.26
CA GLN A 93 23.30 -11.23 -9.85
C GLN A 93 21.78 -11.20 -9.63
N LEU A 94 21.22 -10.13 -9.04
CA LEU A 94 19.78 -10.03 -8.85
C LEU A 94 19.02 -10.17 -10.18
N PRO A 95 17.93 -10.95 -10.25
CA PRO A 95 17.09 -11.00 -11.45
C PRO A 95 16.61 -9.61 -11.88
N ILE A 96 16.48 -9.39 -13.19
CA ILE A 96 16.06 -8.10 -13.77
C ILE A 96 14.77 -7.59 -13.11
N ARG A 97 13.76 -8.46 -12.95
CA ARG A 97 12.49 -8.14 -12.29
C ARG A 97 12.65 -7.59 -10.87
N ILE A 98 13.62 -8.08 -10.10
CA ILE A 98 13.87 -7.58 -8.73
C ILE A 98 14.55 -6.20 -8.80
N ARG A 99 15.49 -6.00 -9.72
CA ARG A 99 16.12 -4.69 -9.92
C ARG A 99 15.13 -3.63 -10.39
N GLU A 100 14.26 -3.97 -11.35
CA GLU A 100 13.18 -3.07 -11.80
C GLU A 100 12.24 -2.72 -10.67
N TYR A 101 11.89 -3.71 -9.83
CA TYR A 101 11.09 -3.48 -8.63
C TYR A 101 11.79 -2.53 -7.65
N LEU A 102 13.07 -2.77 -7.32
CA LEU A 102 13.83 -1.91 -6.41
C LEU A 102 14.03 -0.50 -6.97
N ASN A 103 14.20 -0.36 -8.29
CA ASN A 103 14.25 0.95 -8.95
C ASN A 103 12.91 1.68 -8.83
N ARG A 104 11.78 0.99 -9.00
CA ARG A 104 10.43 1.56 -8.89
C ARG A 104 10.14 2.10 -7.50
N VAL A 105 10.52 1.36 -6.45
CA VAL A 105 10.25 1.75 -5.06
C VAL A 105 11.28 2.73 -4.49
N SER A 106 12.27 3.15 -5.29
CA SER A 106 13.28 4.12 -4.88
C SER A 106 13.58 5.06 -6.04
N HIS A 107 14.83 5.11 -6.51
CA HIS A 107 15.23 5.87 -7.69
C HIS A 107 16.36 5.12 -8.40
N SER A 108 16.30 5.02 -9.73
CA SER A 108 17.24 4.22 -10.53
C SER A 108 18.72 4.56 -10.29
N ILE A 109 19.01 5.85 -10.08
CA ILE A 109 20.36 6.35 -9.81
C ILE A 109 20.83 6.01 -8.39
N LEU A 110 19.92 6.02 -7.41
CA LEU A 110 20.26 5.85 -6.00
C LEU A 110 20.21 4.39 -5.56
N MET A 111 19.36 3.57 -6.18
CA MET A 111 19.12 2.18 -5.82
C MET A 111 20.43 1.39 -5.63
N PRO A 112 21.43 1.44 -6.55
CA PRO A 112 22.67 0.70 -6.34
C PRO A 112 23.44 1.16 -5.09
N ARG A 113 23.44 2.47 -4.79
CA ARG A 113 24.10 3.05 -3.62
C ARG A 113 23.37 2.69 -2.33
N LEU A 114 22.04 2.73 -2.36
CA LEU A 114 21.19 2.36 -1.24
C LEU A 114 21.37 0.88 -0.87
N LEU A 115 21.43 0.02 -1.89
CA LEU A 115 21.59 -1.43 -1.76
C LEU A 115 22.99 -1.81 -1.27
N ALA A 116 24.04 -1.12 -1.74
CA ALA A 116 25.43 -1.42 -1.40
C ALA A 116 25.87 -0.95 0.00
N SER A 117 25.07 -0.13 0.69
CA SER A 117 25.46 0.46 1.98
C SER A 117 24.71 -0.15 3.17
N PRO A 118 25.40 -0.62 4.22
CA PRO A 118 24.76 -1.16 5.42
C PRO A 118 24.04 -0.09 6.26
N THR A 119 24.22 1.21 5.96
CA THR A 119 23.48 2.28 6.62
C THR A 119 22.12 2.57 5.99
N THR A 120 21.87 2.06 4.77
CA THR A 120 20.65 2.37 4.00
C THR A 120 19.96 1.16 3.40
N ARG A 121 20.65 0.01 3.31
CA ARG A 121 20.11 -1.21 2.68
C ARG A 121 18.86 -1.71 3.38
N TRP A 122 18.85 -1.71 4.71
CA TRP A 122 17.67 -2.06 5.50
C TRP A 122 16.45 -1.20 5.13
N ALA A 123 16.63 0.11 4.90
CA ALA A 123 15.56 1.04 4.55
C ALA A 123 15.02 0.77 3.14
N LEU A 124 15.90 0.48 2.17
CA LEU A 124 15.47 0.09 0.82
C LEU A 124 14.63 -1.20 0.85
N VAL A 125 15.04 -2.19 1.65
CA VAL A 125 14.27 -3.44 1.81
C VAL A 125 12.96 -3.19 2.54
N SER A 126 12.95 -2.34 3.57
CA SER A 126 11.73 -1.94 4.28
C SER A 126 10.75 -1.25 3.33
N ARG A 127 11.22 -0.28 2.53
CA ARG A 127 10.41 0.38 1.48
C ARG A 127 9.84 -0.62 0.50
N ALA A 128 10.67 -1.55 0.02
CA ALA A 128 10.25 -2.61 -0.90
C ALA A 128 9.18 -3.52 -0.30
N ILE A 129 9.19 -3.78 1.01
CA ILE A 129 8.12 -4.53 1.68
C ILE A 129 6.86 -3.66 1.82
N ASN A 130 7.01 -2.44 2.34
CA ASN A 130 5.89 -1.55 2.63
C ASN A 130 5.11 -1.16 1.38
N GLU A 131 5.80 -0.84 0.28
CA GLU A 131 5.17 -0.61 -1.02
C GLU A 131 4.35 -1.83 -1.47
N TRP A 132 4.94 -3.03 -1.37
CA TRP A 132 4.26 -4.24 -1.76
C TRP A 132 3.00 -4.49 -0.93
N LEU A 133 3.05 -4.21 0.37
CA LEU A 133 1.90 -4.34 1.26
C LEU A 133 0.79 -3.36 0.87
N LEU A 134 1.10 -2.12 0.49
CA LEU A 134 0.12 -1.15 0.01
C LEU A 134 -0.50 -1.57 -1.34
N ASP A 135 0.31 -2.09 -2.26
CA ASP A 135 -0.14 -2.56 -3.57
C ASP A 135 -1.04 -3.81 -3.46
N TRP A 136 -0.73 -4.73 -2.54
CA TRP A 136 -1.30 -6.08 -2.56
C TRP A 136 -2.08 -6.52 -1.32
N VAL A 137 -2.01 -5.81 -0.19
CA VAL A 137 -2.57 -6.30 1.08
C VAL A 137 -3.42 -5.26 1.80
N LEU A 138 -2.91 -4.04 1.99
CA LEU A 138 -3.57 -2.93 2.69
C LEU A 138 -4.59 -2.22 1.79
N ASN A 139 -5.42 -3.00 1.12
CA ASN A 139 -6.52 -2.56 0.28
C ASN A 139 -7.57 -3.68 0.18
N GLU A 140 -8.61 -3.48 -0.63
CA GLU A 140 -9.71 -4.43 -0.77
C GLU A 140 -9.30 -5.79 -1.35
N THR A 141 -8.09 -5.91 -1.90
CA THR A 141 -7.65 -7.18 -2.48
C THR A 141 -7.71 -8.29 -1.47
N VAL A 142 -7.55 -8.06 -0.15
CA VAL A 142 -7.59 -9.08 0.89
C VAL A 142 -8.89 -9.91 0.89
N ILE A 143 -10.03 -9.29 0.55
CA ILE A 143 -11.33 -9.95 0.41
C ILE A 143 -11.68 -10.29 -1.05
N GLN A 144 -11.09 -9.57 -2.01
CA GLN A 144 -11.40 -9.71 -3.44
C GLN A 144 -11.10 -11.11 -3.97
N GLY A 145 -11.99 -11.64 -4.80
CA GLY A 145 -11.88 -12.94 -5.45
C GLY A 145 -12.55 -14.06 -4.65
N PHE A 146 -13.08 -13.78 -3.47
CA PHE A 146 -13.86 -14.75 -2.71
C PHE A 146 -15.30 -14.88 -3.24
N ASP A 147 -15.97 -13.75 -3.47
CA ASP A 147 -17.32 -13.70 -4.03
C ASP A 147 -17.41 -12.64 -5.11
N LEU A 148 -17.44 -13.10 -6.37
CA LEU A 148 -17.42 -12.23 -7.54
C LEU A 148 -18.61 -11.26 -7.63
N VAL A 149 -19.74 -11.61 -7.00
CA VAL A 149 -20.95 -10.75 -7.00
C VAL A 149 -20.77 -9.61 -6.00
N LEU A 150 -20.27 -9.91 -4.80
CA LEU A 150 -19.96 -8.91 -3.80
C LEU A 150 -18.79 -8.03 -4.23
N ASP A 151 -17.77 -8.61 -4.86
CA ASP A 151 -16.64 -7.87 -5.44
C ASP A 151 -17.08 -6.86 -6.49
N ALA A 152 -17.96 -7.26 -7.41
CA ALA A 152 -18.49 -6.37 -8.43
C ALA A 152 -19.27 -5.20 -7.81
N GLY A 153 -20.07 -5.47 -6.77
CA GLY A 153 -20.77 -4.45 -6.00
C GLY A 153 -19.82 -3.47 -5.31
N TYR A 154 -18.78 -4.01 -4.65
CA TYR A 154 -17.76 -3.20 -3.97
C TYR A 154 -17.01 -2.30 -4.96
N GLN A 155 -16.57 -2.84 -6.09
CA GLN A 155 -15.83 -2.09 -7.10
C GLN A 155 -16.68 -1.00 -7.76
N LEU A 156 -17.98 -1.24 -7.98
CA LEU A 156 -18.89 -0.23 -8.51
C LEU A 156 -19.07 0.93 -7.51
N LEU A 157 -19.27 0.63 -6.22
CA LEU A 157 -19.31 1.66 -5.16
C LEU A 157 -18.00 2.45 -5.07
N LYS A 158 -16.85 1.77 -5.14
CA LYS A 158 -15.53 2.42 -5.15
C LYS A 158 -15.36 3.37 -6.34
N HIS A 159 -15.86 3.01 -7.52
CA HIS A 159 -15.86 3.90 -8.69
C HIS A 159 -16.70 5.16 -8.47
N HIS A 160 -17.79 5.08 -7.72
CA HIS A 160 -18.59 6.26 -7.37
C HIS A 160 -17.83 7.20 -6.41
N LEU A 161 -17.01 6.68 -5.49
CA LEU A 161 -16.18 7.49 -4.59
C LEU A 161 -15.10 8.31 -5.31
N LEU A 162 -14.71 7.91 -6.53
CA LEU A 162 -13.80 8.70 -7.36
C LEU A 162 -14.44 9.96 -7.94
N ARG A 163 -15.76 10.10 -7.82
CA ARG A 163 -16.51 11.28 -8.24
C ARG A 163 -16.62 12.27 -7.09
N ASP A 164 -16.88 13.52 -7.45
CA ASP A 164 -17.28 14.54 -6.50
C ASP A 164 -18.72 14.26 -6.06
N LEU A 165 -18.86 13.55 -4.94
CA LEU A 165 -20.13 13.19 -4.33
C LEU A 165 -20.40 14.13 -3.16
N GLU A 166 -21.65 14.56 -2.99
CA GLU A 166 -22.06 15.26 -1.78
C GLU A 166 -21.70 14.44 -0.52
N PRO A 167 -21.25 15.09 0.57
CA PRO A 167 -20.76 14.39 1.77
C PRO A 167 -21.73 13.33 2.31
N PHE A 168 -23.03 13.63 2.30
CA PHE A 168 -24.06 12.69 2.72
C PHE A 168 -24.14 11.45 1.82
N VAL A 169 -24.09 11.61 0.50
CA VAL A 169 -24.11 10.49 -0.45
C VAL A 169 -22.84 9.66 -0.29
N ARG A 170 -21.69 10.32 -0.12
CA ARG A 170 -20.40 9.65 0.11
C ARG A 170 -20.43 8.78 1.37
N LYS A 171 -21.03 9.29 2.46
CA LYS A 171 -21.26 8.53 3.70
C LYS A 171 -22.05 7.26 3.46
N ILE A 172 -23.13 7.34 2.69
CA ILE A 172 -23.98 6.19 2.39
C ILE A 172 -23.20 5.15 1.57
N VAL A 173 -22.41 5.59 0.58
CA VAL A 173 -21.57 4.70 -0.24
C VAL A 173 -20.54 3.96 0.61
N LEU A 174 -19.83 4.67 1.49
CA LEU A 174 -18.85 4.08 2.40
C LEU A 174 -19.48 3.05 3.34
N ASN A 175 -20.64 3.37 3.93
CA ASN A 175 -21.40 2.41 4.75
C ASN A 175 -21.86 1.18 3.96
N ALA A 176 -22.27 1.35 2.70
CA ALA A 176 -22.65 0.23 1.84
C ALA A 176 -21.44 -0.67 1.53
N MET A 177 -20.25 -0.08 1.32
CA MET A 177 -19.00 -0.83 1.17
C MET A 177 -18.68 -1.65 2.42
N VAL A 178 -18.75 -1.05 3.62
CA VAL A 178 -18.57 -1.76 4.90
C VAL A 178 -19.53 -2.94 5.01
N LYS A 179 -20.81 -2.75 4.65
CA LYS A 179 -21.81 -3.83 4.67
C LYS A 179 -21.40 -5.00 3.76
N ILE A 180 -20.90 -4.73 2.56
CA ILE A 180 -20.40 -5.77 1.64
C ILE A 180 -19.22 -6.52 2.27
N VAL A 181 -18.31 -5.82 2.94
CA VAL A 181 -17.19 -6.46 3.65
C VAL A 181 -17.71 -7.37 4.77
N CYS A 182 -18.63 -6.89 5.63
CA CYS A 182 -19.25 -7.71 6.67
C CYS A 182 -19.93 -8.97 6.08
N GLU A 183 -20.69 -8.82 5.01
CA GLU A 183 -21.34 -9.95 4.32
C GLU A 183 -20.30 -10.97 3.81
N THR A 184 -19.19 -10.50 3.23
CA THR A 184 -18.10 -11.36 2.76
C THR A 184 -17.44 -12.12 3.91
N LEU A 185 -17.11 -11.45 5.02
CA LEU A 185 -16.44 -12.07 6.17
C LEU A 185 -17.30 -13.14 6.86
N CYS A 186 -18.63 -13.00 6.81
CA CYS A 186 -19.57 -13.96 7.41
C CYS A 186 -19.89 -15.17 6.52
N LYS A 187 -19.43 -15.20 5.26
CA LYS A 187 -19.74 -16.31 4.35
C LYS A 187 -18.94 -17.57 4.66
N PRO A 188 -19.56 -18.76 4.58
CA PRO A 188 -18.86 -20.03 4.74
C PRO A 188 -17.69 -20.17 3.75
N GLY A 189 -16.55 -20.68 4.22
CA GLY A 189 -15.34 -20.85 3.39
C GLY A 189 -14.41 -19.64 3.34
N PHE A 190 -14.83 -18.47 3.85
CA PHE A 190 -13.99 -17.26 3.81
C PHE A 190 -12.69 -17.44 4.60
N LYS A 191 -12.73 -18.15 5.73
CA LYS A 191 -11.54 -18.39 6.56
C LYS A 191 -10.47 -19.19 5.80
N GLU A 192 -10.88 -20.22 5.08
CA GLU A 192 -9.99 -21.07 4.27
C GLU A 192 -9.39 -20.27 3.11
N PHE A 193 -10.23 -19.50 2.42
CA PHE A 193 -9.78 -18.56 1.39
C PHE A 193 -8.76 -17.55 1.92
N TYR A 194 -9.04 -16.93 3.06
CA TYR A 194 -8.16 -15.93 3.68
C TYR A 194 -6.78 -16.52 4.03
N LEU A 195 -6.74 -17.77 4.52
CA LEU A 195 -5.51 -18.51 4.80
C LEU A 195 -4.75 -18.96 3.53
N GLU A 196 -5.45 -19.33 2.46
CA GLU A 196 -4.82 -19.59 1.17
C GLU A 196 -4.20 -18.33 0.57
N LYS A 197 -4.94 -17.23 0.62
CA LYS A 197 -4.48 -15.93 0.18
C LYS A 197 -3.27 -15.45 0.96
N HIS A 198 -3.26 -15.65 2.27
CA HIS A 198 -2.10 -15.41 3.13
C HIS A 198 -0.85 -16.12 2.61
N ARG A 199 -0.94 -17.43 2.36
CA ARG A 199 0.17 -18.23 1.82
C ARG A 199 0.63 -17.69 0.46
N TRP A 200 -0.31 -17.37 -0.42
CA TRP A 200 0.00 -16.80 -1.73
C TRP A 200 0.76 -15.47 -1.61
N TYR A 201 0.33 -14.58 -0.72
CA TYR A 201 0.99 -13.31 -0.46
C TYR A 201 2.43 -13.51 0.02
N VAL A 202 2.64 -14.44 0.97
CA VAL A 202 3.98 -14.78 1.48
C VAL A 202 4.89 -15.23 0.35
N GLU A 203 4.43 -16.17 -0.47
CA GLU A 203 5.22 -16.65 -1.62
C GLU A 203 5.53 -15.55 -2.62
N LYS A 204 4.56 -14.66 -2.88
CA LYS A 204 4.71 -13.60 -3.87
C LYS A 204 5.69 -12.53 -3.42
N LEU A 205 5.59 -12.05 -2.18
CA LEU A 205 6.54 -11.08 -1.63
C LEU A 205 7.94 -11.71 -1.51
N TRP A 206 8.03 -12.95 -1.03
CA TRP A 206 9.32 -13.63 -0.86
C TRP A 206 10.13 -13.74 -2.17
N ARG A 207 9.47 -13.85 -3.32
CA ARG A 207 10.16 -13.86 -4.63
C ARG A 207 10.90 -12.56 -4.94
N TYR A 208 10.51 -11.44 -4.35
CA TYR A 208 11.19 -10.16 -4.52
C TYR A 208 12.23 -9.90 -3.44
N VAL A 209 11.92 -10.20 -2.17
CA VAL A 209 12.80 -9.83 -1.05
C VAL A 209 13.72 -10.96 -0.58
N GLY A 210 13.38 -12.22 -0.82
CA GLY A 210 14.17 -13.38 -0.35
C GLY A 210 15.57 -13.45 -0.95
N ARG A 211 15.76 -12.92 -2.17
CA ARG A 211 17.08 -12.81 -2.82
C ARG A 211 18.00 -11.77 -2.16
N LEU A 212 17.44 -10.86 -1.37
CA LEU A 212 18.20 -9.85 -0.62
C LEU A 212 18.67 -10.38 0.74
N VAL A 213 18.12 -11.51 1.19
CA VAL A 213 18.49 -12.22 2.42
C VAL A 213 19.68 -13.16 2.15
N PRO A 214 20.67 -13.31 3.06
CA PRO A 214 21.71 -14.34 3.00
C PRO A 214 21.19 -15.71 2.56
N ASP A 215 21.89 -16.39 1.65
CA ASP A 215 21.53 -17.75 1.21
C ASP A 215 21.99 -18.80 2.23
N ILE A 216 21.59 -18.56 3.48
CA ILE A 216 21.84 -19.40 4.65
C ILE A 216 20.49 -20.01 5.01
N PRO A 217 20.33 -21.35 5.04
CA PRO A 217 19.03 -22.01 5.21
C PRO A 217 18.22 -21.51 6.43
N GLU A 218 18.89 -21.24 7.55
CA GLU A 218 18.28 -20.73 8.77
C GLU A 218 17.73 -19.31 8.57
N TYR A 219 18.51 -18.42 7.94
CA TYR A 219 18.07 -17.05 7.63
C TYR A 219 16.94 -17.02 6.62
N GLN A 220 16.98 -17.89 5.61
CA GLN A 220 15.91 -18.01 4.62
C GLN A 220 14.61 -18.48 5.27
N THR A 221 14.68 -19.46 6.17
CA THR A 221 13.51 -20.00 6.88
C THR A 221 12.93 -19.01 7.87
N GLU A 222 13.77 -18.40 8.72
CA GLU A 222 13.31 -17.41 9.69
C GLU A 222 12.83 -16.13 8.99
N GLY A 223 13.54 -15.63 7.99
CA GLY A 223 13.14 -14.47 7.21
C GLY A 223 11.76 -14.68 6.57
N ARG A 224 11.51 -15.84 5.96
CA ARG A 224 10.20 -16.16 5.39
C ARG A 224 9.09 -16.20 6.44
N THR A 225 9.41 -16.71 7.64
CA THR A 225 8.50 -16.71 8.79
C THR A 225 8.16 -15.28 9.24
N ARG A 226 9.14 -14.37 9.26
CA ARG A 226 8.90 -12.95 9.55
C ARG A 226 8.04 -12.27 8.49
N ILE A 227 8.24 -12.57 7.22
CA ILE A 227 7.37 -12.09 6.14
C ILE A 227 5.93 -12.58 6.32
N ALA A 228 5.73 -13.84 6.72
CA ALA A 228 4.41 -14.33 7.08
C ALA A 228 3.79 -13.54 8.24
N GLN A 229 4.54 -13.22 9.29
CA GLN A 229 4.03 -12.41 10.40
C GLN A 229 3.66 -10.98 9.96
N ILE A 230 4.47 -10.36 9.11
CA ILE A 230 4.22 -9.03 8.53
C ILE A 230 2.93 -9.04 7.71
N ILE A 231 2.77 -10.02 6.81
CA ILE A 231 1.57 -10.14 5.97
C ILE A 231 0.33 -10.43 6.81
N ALA A 232 0.41 -11.29 7.82
CA ALA A 232 -0.71 -11.57 8.70
C ALA A 232 -1.18 -10.29 9.43
N LYS A 233 -0.25 -9.46 9.91
CA LYS A 233 -0.55 -8.17 10.53
C LYS A 233 -1.19 -7.21 9.52
N ALA A 234 -0.63 -7.12 8.32
CA ALA A 234 -1.16 -6.26 7.25
C ALA A 234 -2.57 -6.68 6.79
N GLN A 235 -2.83 -7.98 6.63
CA GLN A 235 -4.17 -8.47 6.26
C GLN A 235 -5.19 -8.17 7.35
N ALA A 236 -4.85 -8.40 8.63
CA ALA A 236 -5.73 -8.07 9.75
C ALA A 236 -6.03 -6.56 9.81
N LEU A 237 -5.00 -5.74 9.62
CA LEU A 237 -5.14 -4.28 9.55
C LEU A 237 -6.01 -3.84 8.37
N SER A 238 -5.82 -4.44 7.20
CA SER A 238 -6.64 -4.17 6.00
C SER A 238 -8.12 -4.47 6.26
N VAL A 239 -8.43 -5.62 6.87
CA VAL A 239 -9.80 -5.96 7.25
C VAL A 239 -10.37 -4.94 8.25
N ASP A 240 -9.61 -4.55 9.28
CA ASP A 240 -10.04 -3.55 10.25
C ASP A 240 -10.35 -2.21 9.58
N MET A 241 -9.50 -1.76 8.64
CA MET A 241 -9.70 -0.52 7.87
C MET A 241 -10.94 -0.58 6.98
N LEU A 242 -11.13 -1.70 6.27
CA LEU A 242 -12.27 -1.97 5.38
C LEU A 242 -13.61 -2.06 6.13
N LEU A 243 -13.59 -2.31 7.44
CA LEU A 243 -14.76 -2.33 8.31
C LEU A 243 -15.10 -0.95 8.91
N THR A 244 -14.41 0.09 8.46
CA THR A 244 -14.75 1.48 8.78
C THR A 244 -15.29 2.18 7.54
N PRO A 245 -16.21 3.14 7.70
CA PRO A 245 -16.67 3.94 6.58
C PRO A 245 -15.67 5.05 6.21
N LEU A 246 -14.37 4.89 6.49
CA LEU A 246 -13.35 5.93 6.28
C LEU A 246 -12.58 5.71 4.98
N GLU A 247 -11.94 6.78 4.49
CA GLU A 247 -11.01 6.71 3.38
C GLU A 247 -9.58 6.84 3.88
N TYR A 248 -8.71 5.99 3.33
CA TYR A 248 -7.31 5.94 3.68
C TYR A 248 -6.49 6.32 2.46
N VAL A 249 -5.60 7.29 2.63
CA VAL A 249 -4.68 7.73 1.59
C VAL A 249 -3.26 7.44 2.06
N HIS A 250 -2.54 6.69 1.25
CA HIS A 250 -1.14 6.38 1.46
C HIS A 250 -0.34 6.86 0.28
N TYR A 251 0.78 7.51 0.54
CA TYR A 251 1.81 7.76 -0.46
C TYR A 251 3.15 7.77 0.26
N PHE A 252 4.22 7.69 -0.50
CA PHE A 252 5.55 7.86 0.05
C PHE A 252 6.13 9.18 -0.44
N PRO A 253 6.89 9.89 0.40
CA PRO A 253 7.68 11.00 -0.06
C PRO A 253 8.61 10.56 -1.18
N GLU A 254 8.61 11.33 -2.26
CA GLU A 254 9.37 11.02 -3.46
C GLU A 254 10.85 11.36 -3.26
N CYS A 255 11.71 10.68 -4.02
CA CYS A 255 13.11 11.08 -4.07
C CYS A 255 13.23 12.53 -4.53
N ASP A 256 14.10 13.31 -3.87
CA ASP A 256 14.36 14.73 -4.16
C ASP A 256 13.21 15.69 -3.76
N GLU A 257 12.17 15.18 -3.11
CA GLU A 257 11.16 16.01 -2.44
C GLU A 257 11.79 16.80 -1.28
N VAL A 258 11.30 18.02 -1.04
CA VAL A 258 11.76 18.84 0.09
C VAL A 258 11.24 18.23 1.38
N PHE A 259 12.10 18.15 2.40
CA PHE A 259 11.72 17.64 3.71
C PHE A 259 10.61 18.52 4.34
N ASP A 260 9.45 17.92 4.58
CA ASP A 260 8.35 18.54 5.31
C ASP A 260 8.21 17.90 6.71
N PRO A 261 8.51 18.62 7.80
CA PRO A 261 8.41 18.08 9.15
C PRO A 261 6.97 17.83 9.61
N PHE A 262 5.96 18.31 8.89
CA PHE A 262 4.57 17.94 9.15
C PHE A 262 4.31 16.49 8.76
N GLU A 263 4.83 16.05 7.62
CA GLU A 263 4.54 14.73 7.06
C GLU A 263 5.69 13.73 7.23
N MET A 264 6.89 14.19 7.59
CA MET A 264 8.11 13.41 7.53
C MET A 264 8.94 13.48 8.83
N VAL A 265 9.60 12.38 9.15
CA VAL A 265 10.56 12.25 10.26
C VAL A 265 11.90 11.79 9.70
N ASN A 266 12.96 12.56 10.00
CA ASN A 266 14.32 12.21 9.61
C ASN A 266 14.82 11.00 10.42
N MET A 267 15.17 9.93 9.72
CA MET A 267 15.75 8.71 10.26
C MET A 267 17.15 8.43 9.68
N ASP A 268 17.77 9.41 9.04
CA ASP A 268 19.15 9.29 8.57
C ASP A 268 20.11 9.23 9.77
N PRO A 269 20.82 8.11 9.98
CA PRO A 269 21.71 7.95 11.13
C PRO A 269 22.93 8.88 11.11
N THR A 270 23.19 9.54 9.97
CA THR A 270 24.32 10.45 9.79
C THR A 270 23.94 11.92 9.93
N ASN A 271 22.67 12.22 10.19
CA ASN A 271 22.16 13.59 10.30
C ASN A 271 21.30 13.75 11.55
N ASP A 272 21.87 14.38 12.58
CA ASP A 272 21.25 14.62 13.89
C ASP A 272 20.62 16.03 14.02
N ARG A 273 20.56 16.80 12.93
CA ARG A 273 19.98 18.15 12.91
C ARG A 273 18.49 18.13 13.29
N SER A 274 18.05 19.22 13.91
CA SER A 274 16.64 19.40 14.24
C SER A 274 15.78 19.63 12.99
N SER A 275 14.49 19.30 13.07
CA SER A 275 13.54 19.51 11.96
C SER A 275 13.54 20.95 11.42
N GLY A 276 13.66 21.95 12.30
CA GLY A 276 13.73 23.36 11.89
C GLY A 276 14.99 23.70 11.09
N GLU A 277 16.12 23.08 11.41
CA GLU A 277 17.36 23.24 10.65
C GLU A 277 17.31 22.54 9.30
N LEU A 278 16.71 21.34 9.25
CA LEU A 278 16.52 20.59 8.01
C LEU A 278 15.69 21.38 6.98
N VAL A 279 14.60 22.01 7.44
CA VAL A 279 13.76 22.90 6.61
C VAL A 279 14.55 24.13 6.15
N ARG A 280 15.25 24.81 7.08
CA ARG A 280 16.03 26.01 6.75
C ARG A 280 17.11 25.76 5.70
N LEU A 281 17.71 24.57 5.73
CA LEU A 281 18.78 24.16 4.82
C LEU A 281 18.26 23.41 3.57
N TRP A 282 16.94 23.35 3.37
CA TRP A 282 16.31 22.72 2.20
C TRP A 282 16.76 21.28 1.98
N PHE A 283 16.87 20.51 3.07
CA PHE A 283 17.17 19.08 2.95
C PHE A 283 16.11 18.38 2.10
N ARG A 284 16.56 17.38 1.35
CA ARG A 284 15.73 16.63 0.43
C ARG A 284 15.70 15.16 0.76
N VAL A 285 14.60 14.51 0.44
CA VAL A 285 14.40 13.08 0.66
C VAL A 285 15.31 12.28 -0.27
N LYS A 286 16.06 11.36 0.31
CA LYS A 286 16.81 10.33 -0.41
C LYS A 286 15.97 9.07 -0.61
N LEU A 287 15.17 8.71 0.40
CA LEU A 287 14.24 7.58 0.39
C LEU A 287 13.22 7.73 1.52
N GLY A 288 11.93 7.87 1.21
CA GLY A 288 10.87 7.58 2.17
C GLY A 288 10.65 6.07 2.24
N TYR A 289 10.85 5.44 3.40
CA TYR A 289 10.75 3.98 3.53
C TYR A 289 9.50 3.49 4.26
N THR A 290 8.75 4.39 4.87
CA THR A 290 7.36 4.17 5.31
C THR A 290 6.45 5.21 4.64
N PRO A 291 5.15 4.93 4.43
CA PRO A 291 4.26 5.88 3.76
C PRO A 291 3.77 6.97 4.73
N VAL A 292 3.51 8.17 4.20
CA VAL A 292 2.59 9.10 4.84
C VAL A 292 1.20 8.50 4.76
N THR A 293 0.46 8.52 5.87
CA THR A 293 -0.92 8.01 5.89
C THR A 293 -1.88 9.06 6.40
N TYR A 294 -2.94 9.27 5.64
CA TYR A 294 -4.06 10.14 5.99
C TYR A 294 -5.36 9.36 6.11
N ILE A 295 -6.21 9.76 7.04
CA ILE A 295 -7.64 9.42 7.06
C ILE A 295 -8.44 10.62 6.59
N ARG A 296 -9.38 10.40 5.68
CA ARG A 296 -10.35 11.41 5.28
C ARG A 296 -11.73 11.03 5.81
N ALA A 297 -12.25 11.89 6.69
CA ALA A 297 -13.62 11.80 7.17
C ALA A 297 -14.50 12.76 6.33
N ASN A 298 -14.97 12.28 5.19
CA ASN A 298 -15.72 13.11 4.23
C ASN A 298 -17.23 13.18 4.55
N PHE A 299 -17.58 13.25 5.83
CA PHE A 299 -18.98 13.19 6.28
C PHE A 299 -19.55 14.55 6.70
N GLU A 300 -18.70 15.57 6.84
CA GLU A 300 -19.06 16.93 7.23
C GLU A 300 -18.68 17.92 6.11
N GLU A 301 -19.30 19.10 6.08
CA GLU A 301 -19.01 20.14 5.08
C GLU A 301 -17.54 20.61 5.11
N SER A 302 -16.88 20.48 6.27
CA SER A 302 -15.43 20.56 6.36
C SER A 302 -14.82 19.17 6.22
N SER A 303 -14.30 18.83 5.03
CA SER A 303 -13.48 17.63 4.85
C SER A 303 -12.24 17.74 5.73
N THR A 304 -12.20 17.02 6.85
CA THR A 304 -10.99 16.94 7.69
C THR A 304 -10.14 15.78 7.21
N CYS A 305 -8.90 16.11 6.83
CA CYS A 305 -7.87 15.14 6.50
C CYS A 305 -6.95 15.04 7.72
N GLU A 306 -7.00 13.92 8.42
CA GLU A 306 -6.20 13.70 9.63
C GLU A 306 -4.95 12.90 9.28
N LEU A 307 -3.80 13.46 9.63
CA LEU A 307 -2.52 12.76 9.50
C LEU A 307 -2.45 11.65 10.56
N VAL A 308 -2.32 10.41 10.09
CA VAL A 308 -2.26 9.20 10.92
C VAL A 308 -0.83 8.77 11.17
N PHE A 309 0.02 8.86 10.16
CA PHE A 309 1.41 8.41 10.24
C PHE A 309 2.31 9.30 9.40
N GLN A 310 3.36 9.83 10.02
CA GLN A 310 4.43 10.56 9.35
C GLN A 310 5.40 9.57 8.69
N SER A 311 5.77 9.81 7.45
CA SER A 311 6.76 9.00 6.75
C SER A 311 8.12 9.12 7.43
N GLU A 312 8.77 7.99 7.62
CA GLU A 312 10.16 7.90 8.02
C GLU A 312 11.02 7.95 6.76
N VAL A 313 11.94 8.93 6.72
CA VAL A 313 12.73 9.24 5.53
C VAL A 313 14.22 9.24 5.84
N LEU A 314 15.01 8.79 4.86
CA LEU A 314 16.43 9.08 4.78
C LEU A 314 16.62 10.34 3.96
N LEU A 315 17.58 11.17 4.34
CA LEU A 315 17.83 12.45 3.68
C LEU A 315 19.06 12.38 2.76
N MET A 316 19.08 13.28 1.79
CA MET A 316 20.26 13.52 0.98
C MET A 316 21.31 14.25 1.82
N PRO A 317 22.61 14.01 1.59
CA PRO A 317 23.65 14.86 2.16
C PRO A 317 23.44 16.32 1.79
N GLU A 318 23.80 17.24 2.68
CA GLU A 318 23.75 18.69 2.45
C GLU A 318 24.44 19.05 1.12
N ASN A 319 23.78 19.85 0.28
CA ASN A 319 24.25 20.23 -1.07
C ASN A 319 24.35 19.10 -2.11
N SER A 320 23.70 17.96 -1.89
CA SER A 320 23.62 16.91 -2.92
C SER A 320 22.75 17.37 -4.09
N ALA A 321 23.40 17.89 -5.12
CA ALA A 321 22.87 18.09 -6.47
C ALA A 321 22.61 16.75 -7.21
N ALA A 322 22.26 15.68 -6.49
CA ALA A 322 22.35 14.31 -6.99
C ALA A 322 21.45 14.01 -8.20
N LEU A 323 20.47 14.88 -8.48
CA LEU A 323 19.60 14.80 -9.66
C LEU A 323 19.67 16.01 -10.59
N ILE A 324 20.73 16.84 -10.54
CA ILE A 324 20.94 17.81 -11.64
C ILE A 324 21.27 16.99 -12.91
N PRO A 325 20.46 17.06 -13.98
CA PRO A 325 20.79 16.40 -15.23
C PRO A 325 22.16 16.89 -15.74
N GLU A 326 23.02 15.98 -16.20
CA GLU A 326 24.35 16.35 -16.75
C GLU A 326 24.27 17.43 -17.85
N SER A 327 23.11 17.56 -18.51
CA SER A 327 22.82 18.61 -19.50
C SER A 327 22.91 20.04 -18.94
N LEU A 328 22.73 20.24 -17.63
CA LEU A 328 22.88 21.55 -16.97
C LEU A 328 24.31 21.84 -16.49
N ILE A 329 25.12 20.81 -16.28
CA ILE A 329 26.54 20.97 -15.88
C ILE A 329 27.39 21.41 -17.08
N SER A 330 27.00 21.04 -18.30
CA SER A 330 27.66 21.48 -19.54
C SER A 330 27.48 22.95 -19.91
N ARG A 331 26.62 23.70 -19.19
CA ARG A 331 26.36 25.14 -19.45
C ARG A 331 27.11 26.08 -18.49
N LEU A 332 27.96 25.54 -17.63
CA LEU A 332 28.74 26.31 -16.65
C LEU A 332 30.26 26.17 -16.82
N ASN A 333 30.72 25.60 -17.95
CA ASN A 333 32.12 25.67 -18.37
C ASN A 333 32.28 26.54 -19.61
#